data_AF-A0A0S9R1F0-F1
#
_entry.id   AF-A0A0S9R1F0-F1
#
_cell.length_a   1.000
_cell.length_b   1.000
_cell.length_c   1.000
_cell.angle_alpha   90.00
_cell.angle_beta   90.00
_cell.angle_gamma   90.00
#
_symmetry.space_group_name_H-M   'P 1'
#
loop_
_entity.id
_entity.type
_entity.pdbx_description
1 polymer ?
#
loop_
_entity_poly.entity_id
_entity_poly.type
_entity_poly.pdbx_seq_one_letter_code
_entity_poly.pdbx_strand_id
1 'polypeptide(L)'
;MPLLLRLLGLGSVARAGSQLPPGLPRVVSSVLLVVANLVPVWGVLRGDLGVGDVFVLYWIENVAVWLVTIVKIATARAKDDAARLTMTLNGRRVEPDPRVMAGFFAFHYGLFTLVHGVFAFVLAFATGGFTGSAGFWVLSVLVLVWSHVLSLALHWFGRDERVRATPSRTMLLPYPRMVVLHLSVIGAFFLLGGPDGRPAEAIGPVVLLCGLKTLVDLGFHLREHRSSPPADPVALEPRSGPGQR
;
A
#
# COMPACT_ATOMS: atom_id res chain seq x y z
N MET A 1 19.46 13.52 2.27
CA MET A 1 18.21 13.53 1.48
C MET A 1 18.35 12.47 0.39
N PRO A 2 17.51 11.41 0.36
CA PRO A 2 17.75 10.28 -0.54
C PRO A 2 17.62 10.70 -2.01
N LEU A 3 18.56 10.26 -2.84
CA LEU A 3 18.67 10.57 -4.28
C LEU A 3 17.35 10.31 -5.03
N LEU A 4 16.61 9.28 -4.60
CA LEU A 4 15.28 8.89 -5.09
C LEU A 4 14.25 10.03 -5.08
N LEU A 5 14.23 10.87 -4.04
CA LEU A 5 13.28 11.99 -3.96
C LEU A 5 13.62 13.15 -4.90
N ARG A 6 14.90 13.29 -5.25
CA ARG A 6 15.35 14.31 -6.20
C ARG A 6 15.07 13.87 -7.62
N LEU A 7 15.29 12.59 -7.93
CA LEU A 7 15.00 12.01 -9.25
C LEU A 7 13.50 12.02 -9.58
N LEU A 8 12.64 11.82 -8.57
CA LEU A 8 11.18 11.85 -8.76
C LEU A 8 10.56 13.26 -8.63
N GLY A 9 11.35 14.31 -8.41
CA GLY A 9 10.84 15.67 -8.16
C GLY A 9 10.05 15.84 -6.85
N LEU A 10 9.93 14.78 -6.03
CA LEU A 10 9.15 14.74 -4.79
C LEU A 10 9.81 15.44 -3.60
N GLY A 11 11.00 16.01 -3.77
CA GLY A 11 11.71 16.72 -2.70
C GLY A 11 10.97 17.97 -2.17
N SER A 12 10.12 18.59 -2.98
CA SER A 12 9.20 19.67 -2.56
C SER A 12 8.02 19.12 -1.77
N VAL A 13 7.42 18.02 -2.24
CA VAL A 13 6.28 17.33 -1.59
C VAL A 13 6.67 16.80 -0.21
N ALA A 14 7.82 16.13 -0.09
CA ALA A 14 8.32 15.64 1.19
C ALA A 14 8.58 16.79 2.19
N ARG A 15 9.11 17.92 1.71
CA ARG A 15 9.29 19.13 2.54
C ARG A 15 7.96 19.73 2.96
N ALA A 16 6.99 19.84 2.06
CA ALA A 16 5.64 20.29 2.40
C ALA A 16 5.04 19.39 3.49
N GLY A 17 5.14 18.06 3.35
CA GLY A 17 4.66 17.10 4.35
C GLY A 17 5.24 17.31 5.75
N SER A 18 6.50 17.78 5.85
CA SER A 18 7.12 18.10 7.15
C SER A 18 6.57 19.38 7.81
N GLN A 19 6.02 20.29 7.00
CA GLN A 19 5.51 21.60 7.45
C GLN A 19 3.99 21.61 7.69
N LEU A 20 3.24 20.62 7.18
CA LEU A 20 1.79 20.54 7.36
C LEU A 20 1.42 20.21 8.82
N PRO A 21 0.26 20.69 9.33
CA PRO A 21 -0.19 20.39 10.68
C PRO A 21 -0.30 18.87 10.95
N PRO A 22 -0.10 18.43 12.21
CA PRO A 22 -0.24 17.03 12.59
C PRO A 22 -1.67 16.56 12.32
N GLY A 23 -1.84 15.61 11.40
CA GLY A 23 -3.15 15.08 10.98
C GLY A 23 -3.49 15.33 9.51
N LEU A 24 -3.13 16.49 8.95
CA LEU A 24 -3.52 16.85 7.58
C LEU A 24 -2.97 15.90 6.50
N PRO A 25 -1.69 15.47 6.50
CA PRO A 25 -1.21 14.45 5.57
C PRO A 25 -1.96 13.13 5.66
N ARG A 26 -2.38 12.72 6.87
CA ARG A 26 -3.18 11.49 7.05
C ARG A 26 -4.55 11.65 6.39
N VAL A 27 -5.20 12.79 6.57
CA VAL A 27 -6.50 13.04 5.92
C VAL A 27 -6.32 13.09 4.40
N VAL A 28 -5.32 13.82 3.91
CA VAL A 28 -5.02 13.94 2.47
C VAL A 28 -4.73 12.57 1.86
N SER A 29 -3.87 11.75 2.46
CA SER A 29 -3.57 10.40 1.94
C SER A 29 -4.77 9.46 2.04
N SER A 30 -5.57 9.55 3.10
CA SER A 30 -6.83 8.79 3.22
C SER A 30 -7.81 9.14 2.10
N VAL A 31 -8.04 10.43 1.87
CA VAL A 31 -8.95 10.92 0.83
C VAL A 31 -8.43 10.53 -0.55
N LEU A 32 -7.14 10.71 -0.82
CA LEU A 32 -6.53 10.29 -2.09
C LEU A 32 -6.65 8.79 -2.32
N LEU A 33 -6.46 7.96 -1.28
CA LEU A 33 -6.60 6.51 -1.37
C LEU A 33 -8.05 6.11 -1.65
N VAL A 34 -9.02 6.72 -0.96
CA VAL A 34 -10.44 6.47 -1.21
C VAL A 34 -10.81 6.89 -2.62
N VAL A 35 -10.45 8.10 -3.05
CA VAL A 35 -10.71 8.58 -4.41
C VAL A 35 -10.07 7.66 -5.44
N ALA A 36 -8.81 7.26 -5.24
CA ALA A 36 -8.11 6.36 -6.15
C ALA A 36 -8.80 5.00 -6.29
N ASN A 37 -9.34 4.46 -5.20
CA ASN A 37 -10.10 3.20 -5.21
C ASN A 37 -11.50 3.36 -5.82
N LEU A 38 -12.09 4.56 -5.79
CA LEU A 38 -13.39 4.82 -6.41
C LEU A 38 -13.31 5.08 -7.92
N VAL A 39 -12.15 5.51 -8.45
CA VAL A 39 -11.98 5.80 -9.87
C VAL A 39 -12.28 4.59 -10.77
N PRO A 40 -11.73 3.38 -10.52
CA PRO A 40 -12.06 2.20 -11.31
C PRO A 40 -13.56 1.84 -11.25
N VAL A 41 -14.17 1.92 -10.06
CA VAL A 41 -15.60 1.65 -9.85
C VAL A 41 -16.45 2.64 -10.65
N TRP A 42 -16.12 3.93 -10.57
CA TRP A 42 -16.80 4.98 -11.30
C TRP A 42 -16.67 4.81 -12.82
N GLY A 43 -15.49 4.41 -13.30
CA GLY A 43 -15.25 4.11 -14.71
C GLY A 43 -16.14 2.99 -15.23
N VAL A 44 -16.32 1.91 -14.46
CA VAL A 44 -17.24 0.82 -14.82
C VAL A 44 -18.69 1.30 -14.85
N LEU A 45 -19.14 2.07 -13.86
CA LEU A 45 -20.52 2.58 -13.79
C LEU A 45 -20.87 3.49 -14.98
N ARG A 46 -19.88 4.20 -15.53
CA ARG A 46 -20.05 5.05 -16.72
C ARG A 46 -19.84 4.33 -18.05
N GLY A 47 -19.37 3.08 -18.02
CA GLY A 47 -18.94 2.36 -19.21
C GLY A 47 -17.61 2.84 -19.81
N ASP A 48 -16.85 3.66 -19.08
CA ASP A 48 -15.51 4.12 -19.49
C ASP A 48 -14.42 3.06 -19.25
N LEU A 49 -14.72 2.04 -18.44
CA LEU A 49 -13.89 0.86 -18.16
C LEU A 49 -14.72 -0.43 -18.26
N GLY A 50 -14.11 -1.48 -18.79
CA GLY A 50 -14.61 -2.84 -18.68
C GLY A 50 -14.27 -3.49 -17.35
N VAL A 51 -14.94 -4.60 -17.06
CA VAL A 51 -14.62 -5.44 -15.90
C VAL A 51 -13.17 -5.95 -15.96
N GLY A 52 -12.72 -6.33 -17.16
CA GLY A 52 -11.34 -6.79 -17.37
C GLY A 52 -10.30 -5.72 -17.10
N ASP A 53 -10.59 -4.46 -17.44
CA ASP A 53 -9.72 -3.33 -17.12
C ASP A 53 -9.51 -3.20 -15.60
N VAL A 54 -10.56 -3.38 -14.80
CA VAL A 54 -10.48 -3.25 -13.32
C VAL A 54 -9.58 -4.30 -12.69
N PHE A 55 -9.63 -5.56 -13.15
CA PHE A 55 -8.73 -6.61 -12.64
C PHE A 55 -7.27 -6.23 -12.83
N VAL A 56 -6.93 -5.71 -14.02
CA VAL A 56 -5.56 -5.31 -14.33
C VAL A 56 -5.17 -4.02 -13.60
N LEU A 57 -6.09 -3.06 -13.43
CA LEU A 57 -5.84 -1.85 -12.64
C LEU A 57 -5.52 -2.17 -11.18
N TYR A 58 -6.26 -3.07 -10.53
CA TYR A 58 -5.94 -3.50 -9.16
C TYR A 58 -4.64 -4.31 -9.07
N TRP A 59 -4.31 -5.08 -10.10
CA TRP A 59 -2.99 -5.71 -10.18
C TRP A 59 -1.85 -4.66 -10.29
N ILE A 60 -2.03 -3.60 -11.09
CA ILE A 60 -1.08 -2.48 -11.18
C ILE A 60 -0.94 -1.75 -9.84
N GLU A 61 -2.05 -1.54 -9.13
CA GLU A 61 -2.01 -0.98 -7.77
C GLU A 61 -1.13 -1.84 -6.85
N ASN A 62 -1.27 -3.16 -6.92
CA ASN A 62 -0.40 -4.07 -6.17
C ASN A 62 1.09 -3.92 -6.57
N VAL A 63 1.40 -3.77 -7.86
CA VAL A 63 2.78 -3.48 -8.30
C VAL A 63 3.29 -2.18 -7.69
N ALA A 64 2.47 -1.12 -7.62
CA ALA A 64 2.85 0.14 -6.98
C ALA A 64 3.14 -0.05 -5.48
N VAL A 65 2.29 -0.80 -4.77
CA VAL A 65 2.48 -1.15 -3.35
C VAL A 65 3.77 -1.93 -3.14
N TRP A 66 4.07 -2.91 -4.00
CA TRP A 66 5.30 -3.69 -3.97
C TRP A 66 6.54 -2.80 -4.07
N LEU A 67 6.61 -1.94 -5.08
CA LEU A 67 7.73 -1.03 -5.32
C LEU A 67 7.92 -0.03 -4.17
N VAL A 68 6.83 0.57 -3.69
CA VAL A 68 6.86 1.49 -2.54
C VAL A 68 7.35 0.77 -1.28
N THR A 69 6.90 -0.46 -1.05
CA THR A 69 7.29 -1.23 0.15
C THR A 69 8.77 -1.60 0.13
N ILE A 70 9.34 -1.94 -1.04
CA ILE A 70 10.80 -2.15 -1.18
C ILE A 70 11.56 -0.91 -0.70
N VAL A 71 11.15 0.28 -1.12
CA VAL A 71 11.78 1.54 -0.68
C VAL A 71 11.63 1.73 0.83
N LYS A 72 10.45 1.45 1.39
CA LYS A 72 10.22 1.56 2.84
C LYS A 72 11.14 0.61 3.60
N ILE A 73 11.21 -0.67 3.24
CA ILE A 73 12.08 -1.64 3.93
C ILE A 73 13.55 -1.21 3.84
N ALA A 74 14.03 -0.86 2.65
CA ALA A 74 15.43 -0.50 2.42
C ALA A 74 15.87 0.80 3.13
N THR A 75 14.91 1.65 3.51
CA THR A 75 15.19 2.96 4.14
C THR A 75 14.67 3.06 5.58
N ALA A 76 14.13 1.97 6.13
CA ALA A 76 13.74 1.87 7.53
C ALA A 76 14.97 2.05 8.44
N ARG A 77 14.79 2.78 9.55
CA ARG A 77 15.88 3.15 10.47
C ARG A 77 15.68 2.59 11.88
N ALA A 78 14.47 2.20 12.26
CA ALA A 78 14.30 1.50 13.52
C ALA A 78 14.88 0.10 13.39
N LYS A 79 15.59 -0.36 14.43
CA LYS A 79 16.10 -1.72 14.49
C LYS A 79 14.98 -2.68 14.83
N ASP A 80 15.00 -3.86 14.23
CA ASP A 80 14.14 -4.95 14.68
C ASP A 80 14.61 -5.44 16.06
N ASP A 81 13.65 -5.79 16.93
CA ASP A 81 13.96 -6.38 18.23
C ASP A 81 14.68 -7.72 18.03
N ALA A 82 15.99 -7.74 18.26
CA ALA A 82 16.84 -8.92 18.17
C ALA A 82 16.41 -10.06 19.13
N ALA A 83 15.54 -9.77 20.11
CA ALA A 83 14.93 -10.78 20.98
C ALA A 83 13.81 -11.59 20.30
N ARG A 84 13.17 -11.04 19.24
CA ARG A 84 12.09 -11.70 18.50
C ARG A 84 12.57 -12.39 17.22
N LEU A 85 13.73 -12.00 16.69
CA LEU A 85 14.35 -12.62 15.52
C LEU A 85 15.50 -13.51 15.98
N THR A 86 15.20 -14.78 16.25
CA THR A 86 16.17 -15.81 16.64
C THR A 86 16.96 -16.30 15.42
N MET A 87 17.74 -15.42 14.78
CA MET A 87 18.73 -15.83 13.78
C MET A 87 20.12 -15.71 14.40
N THR A 88 20.68 -16.85 14.80
CA THR A 88 22.05 -16.96 15.30
C THR A 88 22.92 -17.60 14.22
N LEU A 89 23.93 -16.87 13.75
CA LEU A 89 24.98 -17.42 12.87
C LEU A 89 26.26 -17.56 13.71
N ASN A 90 26.81 -18.77 13.81
CA ASN A 90 28.01 -19.06 14.61
C ASN A 90 27.90 -18.60 16.09
N GLY A 91 26.73 -18.79 16.71
CA GLY A 91 26.50 -18.40 18.11
C GLY A 91 26.38 -16.89 18.34
N ARG A 92 26.50 -16.05 17.30
CA ARG A 92 26.28 -14.60 17.35
C ARG A 92 24.92 -14.25 16.78
N ARG A 93 24.17 -13.39 17.46
CA ARG A 93 22.91 -12.84 16.93
C ARG A 93 23.24 -11.94 15.73
N VAL A 94 22.60 -12.20 14.59
CA VAL A 94 22.72 -11.36 13.40
C VAL A 94 21.45 -10.52 13.30
N GLU A 95 21.59 -9.20 13.44
CA GLU A 95 20.51 -8.28 13.07
C GLU A 95 20.34 -8.36 11.54
N PRO A 96 19.14 -8.65 11.02
CA PRO A 96 18.96 -8.74 9.57
C PRO A 96 19.11 -7.35 8.93
N ASP A 97 20.00 -7.25 7.95
CA ASP A 97 20.25 -6.01 7.20
C ASP A 97 18.97 -5.61 6.42
N PRO A 98 18.45 -4.38 6.62
CA PRO A 98 17.29 -3.88 5.89
C PRO A 98 17.37 -4.05 4.37
N ARG A 99 18.57 -3.99 3.78
CA ARG A 99 18.77 -4.14 2.33
C ARG A 99 18.60 -5.59 1.88
N VAL A 100 19.12 -6.53 2.65
CA VAL A 100 18.94 -7.97 2.39
C VAL A 100 17.46 -8.32 2.52
N MET A 101 16.79 -7.79 3.53
CA MET A 101 15.34 -7.96 3.72
C MET A 101 14.54 -7.36 2.56
N ALA A 102 14.90 -6.16 2.11
CA ALA A 102 14.27 -5.54 0.95
C ALA A 102 14.48 -6.37 -0.33
N GLY A 103 15.66 -6.96 -0.53
CA GLY A 103 15.95 -7.87 -1.64
C GLY A 103 15.12 -9.15 -1.58
N PHE A 104 15.04 -9.81 -0.42
CA PHE A 104 14.19 -10.96 -0.21
C PHE A 104 12.71 -10.63 -0.46
N PHE A 105 12.23 -9.51 0.08
CA PHE A 105 10.86 -9.04 -0.15
C PHE A 105 10.61 -8.78 -1.63
N ALA A 106 11.54 -8.10 -2.32
CA ALA A 106 11.43 -7.83 -3.74
C ALA A 106 11.26 -9.12 -4.54
N PHE A 107 12.12 -10.12 -4.30
CA PHE A 107 12.03 -11.41 -4.98
C PHE A 107 10.75 -12.18 -4.63
N HIS A 108 10.49 -12.40 -3.35
CA HIS A 108 9.39 -13.26 -2.90
C HIS A 108 8.01 -12.66 -3.21
N TYR A 109 7.81 -11.39 -2.85
CA TYR A 109 6.55 -10.68 -3.15
C TYR A 109 6.41 -10.43 -4.66
N GLY A 110 7.53 -10.26 -5.38
CA GLY A 110 7.54 -10.12 -6.84
C GLY A 110 7.05 -11.38 -7.54
N LEU A 111 7.50 -12.57 -7.13
CA LEU A 111 7.00 -13.84 -7.66
C LEU A 111 5.49 -14.00 -7.46
N PHE A 112 5.02 -13.66 -6.26
CA PHE A 112 3.59 -13.69 -5.95
C PHE A 112 2.78 -12.69 -6.79
N THR A 113 3.30 -11.48 -6.97
CA THR A 113 2.70 -10.45 -7.82
C THR A 113 2.64 -10.87 -9.29
N LEU A 114 3.67 -11.57 -9.77
CA LEU A 114 3.70 -12.12 -11.13
C LEU A 114 2.64 -13.19 -11.33
N VAL A 115 2.59 -14.20 -10.45
CA VAL A 115 1.57 -15.27 -10.51
C VAL A 115 0.16 -14.68 -10.43
N HIS A 116 -0.06 -13.73 -9.53
CA HIS A 116 -1.33 -13.03 -9.43
C HIS A 116 -1.69 -12.25 -10.70
N GLY A 117 -0.68 -11.66 -11.36
CA GLY A 117 -0.85 -10.99 -12.66
C GLY A 117 -1.41 -11.93 -13.71
N VAL A 118 -0.90 -13.17 -13.79
CA VAL A 118 -1.44 -14.18 -14.71
C VAL A 118 -2.94 -14.38 -14.47
N PHE A 119 -3.38 -14.55 -13.22
CA PHE A 119 -4.81 -14.68 -12.91
C PHE A 119 -5.62 -13.44 -13.28
N ALA A 120 -5.10 -12.24 -12.99
CA ALA A 120 -5.76 -10.99 -13.33
C ALA A 120 -5.96 -10.84 -14.84
N PHE A 121 -4.95 -11.15 -15.65
CA PHE A 121 -5.06 -11.10 -17.11
C PHE A 121 -5.98 -12.18 -17.66
N VAL A 122 -5.93 -13.41 -17.14
CA VAL A 122 -6.85 -14.49 -17.54
C VAL A 122 -8.31 -14.08 -17.28
N LEU A 123 -8.61 -13.53 -16.10
CA LEU A 123 -9.94 -13.02 -15.78
C LEU A 123 -10.32 -11.82 -16.66
N ALA A 124 -9.37 -10.94 -16.97
CA ALA A 124 -9.65 -9.82 -17.85
C ALA A 124 -10.13 -10.29 -19.22
N PHE A 125 -9.43 -11.24 -19.84
CA PHE A 125 -9.87 -11.82 -21.12
C PHE A 125 -11.15 -12.64 -21.00
N ALA A 126 -11.33 -13.41 -19.92
CA ALA A 126 -12.56 -14.17 -19.67
C ALA A 126 -13.81 -13.28 -19.50
N THR A 127 -13.62 -12.03 -19.08
CA THR A 127 -14.70 -11.05 -18.87
C THR A 127 -14.89 -10.07 -20.04
N GLY A 128 -14.40 -10.43 -21.24
CA GLY A 128 -14.58 -9.64 -22.46
C GLY A 128 -13.40 -8.73 -22.81
N GLY A 129 -12.27 -8.88 -22.12
CA GLY A 129 -11.02 -8.17 -22.42
C GLY A 129 -11.01 -6.73 -21.92
N PHE A 130 -10.21 -5.90 -22.61
CA PHE A 130 -10.06 -4.47 -22.32
C PHE A 130 -11.04 -3.69 -23.20
N THR A 131 -12.06 -3.12 -22.59
CA THR A 131 -13.08 -2.33 -23.30
C THR A 131 -13.05 -0.86 -22.90
N GLY A 132 -12.26 -0.51 -21.89
CA GLY A 132 -12.11 0.85 -21.41
C GLY A 132 -11.44 1.78 -22.41
N SER A 133 -11.74 3.08 -22.28
CA SER A 133 -11.04 4.10 -23.07
C SER A 133 -9.58 4.23 -22.64
N ALA A 134 -8.66 4.30 -23.60
CA ALA A 134 -7.22 4.42 -23.31
C ALA A 134 -6.90 5.62 -22.40
N GLY A 135 -7.58 6.76 -22.62
CA GLY A 135 -7.40 7.96 -21.80
C GLY A 135 -7.81 7.76 -20.34
N PHE A 136 -8.98 7.16 -20.10
CA PHE A 136 -9.44 6.91 -18.73
C PHE A 136 -8.64 5.81 -18.04
N TRP A 137 -8.18 4.80 -18.79
CA TRP A 137 -7.30 3.77 -18.27
C TRP A 137 -5.96 4.33 -17.79
N VAL A 138 -5.32 5.17 -18.61
CA VAL A 138 -4.07 5.86 -18.22
C VAL A 138 -4.29 6.77 -17.01
N LEU A 139 -5.38 7.53 -16.99
CA LEU A 139 -5.74 8.35 -15.83
C LEU A 139 -5.89 7.49 -14.55
N SER A 140 -6.56 6.35 -14.65
CA SER A 140 -6.78 5.43 -13.53
C SER A 140 -5.46 4.89 -12.99
N VAL A 141 -4.55 4.45 -13.87
CA VAL A 141 -3.20 4.03 -13.48
C VAL A 141 -2.45 5.15 -12.78
N LEU A 142 -2.45 6.35 -13.36
CA LEU A 142 -1.75 7.50 -12.79
C LEU A 142 -2.29 7.83 -11.40
N VAL A 143 -3.61 7.88 -11.21
CA VAL A 143 -4.22 8.17 -9.90
C VAL A 143 -3.86 7.09 -8.87
N LEU A 144 -3.95 5.81 -9.23
CA LEU A 144 -3.60 4.69 -8.35
C LEU A 144 -2.12 4.73 -7.93
N VAL A 145 -1.20 4.83 -8.90
CA VAL A 145 0.24 4.87 -8.63
C VAL A 145 0.61 6.13 -7.83
N TRP A 146 0.06 7.29 -8.21
CA TRP A 146 0.39 8.56 -7.58
C TRP A 146 -0.10 8.64 -6.15
N SER A 147 -1.24 8.03 -5.80
CA SER A 147 -1.72 7.96 -4.42
C SER A 147 -0.69 7.29 -3.48
N HIS A 148 -0.05 6.22 -3.93
CA HIS A 148 0.98 5.48 -3.19
C HIS A 148 2.30 6.22 -3.11
N VAL A 149 2.72 6.82 -4.23
CA VAL A 149 3.96 7.59 -4.34
C VAL A 149 3.89 8.87 -3.49
N LEU A 150 2.76 9.57 -3.50
CA LEU A 150 2.53 10.73 -2.63
C LEU A 150 2.50 10.33 -1.16
N SER A 151 1.86 9.20 -0.82
CA SER A 151 1.88 8.67 0.54
C SER A 151 3.31 8.43 1.01
N LEU A 152 4.14 7.77 0.19
CA LEU A 152 5.57 7.59 0.47
C LEU A 152 6.30 8.95 0.66
N ALA A 153 6.07 9.92 -0.20
CA ALA A 153 6.72 11.23 -0.09
C ALA A 153 6.33 11.99 1.18
N LEU A 154 5.03 12.10 1.46
CA LEU A 154 4.48 12.89 2.56
C LEU A 154 4.73 12.24 3.93
N HIS A 155 4.48 10.94 4.03
CA HIS A 155 4.50 10.21 5.30
C HIS A 155 5.89 9.67 5.61
N TRP A 156 6.38 8.79 4.74
CA TRP A 156 7.62 8.08 4.99
C TRP A 156 8.83 9.00 5.01
N PHE A 157 8.90 9.91 4.02
CA PHE A 157 10.01 10.84 3.91
C PHE A 157 9.76 12.16 4.64
N GLY A 158 8.58 12.75 4.49
CA GLY A 158 8.22 14.05 5.07
C GLY A 158 8.00 14.02 6.57
N ARG A 159 7.26 13.03 7.09
CA ARG A 159 7.01 12.87 8.55
C ARG A 159 8.00 11.95 9.26
N ASP A 160 9.00 11.48 8.53
CA ASP A 160 10.08 10.63 9.05
C ASP A 160 9.60 9.34 9.73
N GLU A 161 8.53 8.72 9.22
CA GLU A 161 8.00 7.44 9.76
C GLU A 161 9.07 6.34 9.78
N ARG A 162 10.07 6.43 8.89
CA ARG A 162 11.24 5.55 8.83
C ARG A 162 12.01 5.45 10.16
N VAL A 163 11.99 6.48 11.03
CA VAL A 163 12.68 6.46 12.33
C VAL A 163 12.03 5.48 13.32
N ARG A 164 10.72 5.21 13.17
CA ARG A 164 9.96 4.33 14.06
C ARG A 164 9.56 3.01 13.40
N ALA A 165 9.73 2.89 12.09
CA ALA A 165 9.40 1.70 11.33
C ALA A 165 10.58 0.74 11.28
N THR A 166 10.35 -0.51 11.70
CA THR A 166 11.34 -1.58 11.58
C THR A 166 11.21 -2.29 10.22
N PRO A 167 12.30 -2.80 9.63
CA PRO A 167 12.24 -3.54 8.36
C PRO A 167 11.26 -4.71 8.38
N SER A 168 11.30 -5.56 9.41
CA SER A 168 10.44 -6.74 9.51
C SER A 168 8.95 -6.39 9.57
N ARG A 169 8.58 -5.37 10.37
CA ARG A 169 7.19 -4.91 10.42
C ARG A 169 6.75 -4.32 9.09
N THR A 170 7.65 -3.59 8.43
CA THR A 170 7.37 -2.93 7.14
C THR A 170 7.08 -3.94 6.03
N MET A 171 7.78 -5.09 6.02
CA MET A 171 7.53 -6.18 5.07
C MET A 171 6.12 -6.78 5.15
N LEU A 172 5.49 -6.72 6.32
CA LEU A 172 4.16 -7.31 6.55
C LEU A 172 3.01 -6.35 6.24
N LEU A 173 3.29 -5.04 6.10
CA LEU A 173 2.27 -4.03 5.85
C LEU A 173 1.39 -4.29 4.61
N PRO A 174 1.91 -4.78 3.46
CA PRO A 174 1.06 -4.97 2.29
C PRO A 174 0.22 -6.26 2.32
N TYR A 175 0.48 -7.20 3.23
CA TYR A 175 -0.12 -8.54 3.20
C TYR A 175 -1.65 -8.54 3.35
N PRO A 176 -2.26 -7.72 4.23
CA PRO A 176 -3.72 -7.69 4.34
C PRO A 176 -4.42 -7.32 3.03
N ARG A 177 -3.87 -6.34 2.29
CA ARG A 177 -4.40 -5.94 0.97
C ARG A 177 -4.28 -7.08 -0.04
N MET A 178 -3.19 -7.84 0.04
CA MET A 178 -2.98 -9.00 -0.82
C MET A 178 -3.95 -10.13 -0.55
N VAL A 179 -4.25 -10.43 0.71
CA VAL A 179 -5.23 -11.46 1.05
C VAL A 179 -6.59 -11.08 0.45
N VAL A 180 -7.02 -9.83 0.57
CA VAL A 180 -8.28 -9.33 0.00
C VAL A 180 -8.31 -9.48 -1.52
N LEU A 181 -7.24 -9.04 -2.20
CA LEU A 181 -7.08 -9.14 -3.64
C LEU A 181 -7.11 -10.61 -4.10
N HIS A 182 -6.45 -11.51 -3.37
CA HIS A 182 -6.44 -12.95 -3.65
C HIS A 182 -7.81 -13.58 -3.48
N LEU A 183 -8.48 -13.33 -2.36
CA LEU A 183 -9.84 -13.83 -2.13
C LEU A 183 -10.80 -13.30 -3.19
N SER A 184 -10.60 -12.06 -3.65
CA SER A 184 -11.43 -11.45 -4.70
C SER A 184 -11.19 -12.11 -6.06
N VAL A 185 -9.93 -12.27 -6.47
CA VAL A 185 -9.59 -12.89 -7.76
C VAL A 185 -9.92 -14.38 -7.78
N ILE A 186 -9.64 -15.11 -6.71
CA ILE A 186 -9.99 -16.53 -6.59
C ILE A 186 -11.51 -16.70 -6.58
N GLY A 187 -12.23 -15.89 -5.80
CA GLY A 187 -13.69 -15.88 -5.79
C GLY A 187 -14.26 -15.58 -7.18
N ALA A 188 -13.75 -14.56 -7.86
CA ALA A 188 -14.14 -14.24 -9.23
C ALA A 188 -13.87 -15.38 -10.20
N PHE A 189 -12.70 -16.04 -10.11
CA PHE A 189 -12.35 -17.18 -10.96
C PHE A 189 -13.30 -18.36 -10.80
N PHE A 190 -13.64 -18.75 -9.57
CA PHE A 190 -14.59 -19.84 -9.36
C PHE A 190 -16.03 -19.48 -9.73
N LEU A 191 -16.43 -18.22 -9.56
CA LEU A 191 -17.76 -17.74 -9.91
C LEU A 191 -17.95 -17.54 -11.43
N LEU A 192 -16.90 -17.14 -12.16
CA LEU A 192 -16.95 -16.80 -13.58
C LEU A 192 -16.35 -17.89 -14.51
N GLY A 193 -15.54 -18.80 -13.97
CA GLY A 193 -14.69 -19.73 -14.76
C GLY A 193 -14.72 -21.19 -14.32
N GLY A 194 -15.73 -21.63 -13.55
CA GLY A 194 -15.92 -23.05 -13.23
C GLY A 194 -16.23 -23.92 -14.47
N PRO A 195 -16.12 -25.27 -14.37
CA PRO A 195 -16.30 -26.20 -15.50
C PRO A 195 -17.61 -26.06 -16.29
N ASP A 196 -18.65 -25.50 -15.67
CA ASP A 196 -19.97 -25.29 -16.27
C ASP A 196 -20.28 -23.81 -16.59
N GLY A 197 -19.24 -22.97 -16.73
CA GLY A 197 -19.31 -21.51 -16.81
C GLY A 197 -20.35 -20.97 -17.80
N ARG A 198 -21.51 -20.56 -17.27
CA ARG A 198 -22.48 -19.74 -18.00
C ARG A 198 -22.04 -18.28 -17.93
N PRO A 199 -22.07 -17.53 -19.05
CA PRO A 199 -21.92 -16.08 -19.03
C PRO A 199 -23.20 -15.44 -18.47
N ALA A 200 -23.46 -15.61 -17.17
CA ALA A 200 -24.55 -14.93 -16.50
C ALA A 200 -24.05 -13.53 -16.11
N GLU A 201 -24.49 -12.52 -16.86
CA GLU A 201 -24.56 -11.08 -16.51
C GLU A 201 -23.64 -10.68 -15.32
N ALA A 202 -22.34 -10.59 -15.62
CA ALA A 202 -21.21 -10.64 -14.67
C ALA A 202 -21.00 -9.39 -13.78
N ILE A 203 -22.05 -8.59 -13.53
CA ILE A 203 -21.92 -7.35 -12.75
C ILE A 203 -22.05 -7.63 -11.24
N GLY A 204 -22.99 -8.50 -10.84
CA GLY A 204 -23.31 -8.77 -9.42
C GLY A 204 -22.13 -9.28 -8.59
N PRO A 205 -21.44 -10.36 -9.01
CA PRO A 205 -20.28 -10.90 -8.29
C PRO A 205 -19.10 -9.93 -8.22
N VAL A 206 -18.86 -9.16 -9.30
CA VAL A 206 -17.76 -8.18 -9.39
C VAL A 206 -18.01 -6.99 -8.46
N VAL A 207 -19.23 -6.47 -8.42
CA VAL A 207 -19.62 -5.38 -7.51
C VAL A 207 -19.51 -5.82 -6.05
N LEU A 208 -19.93 -7.04 -5.72
CA LEU A 208 -19.79 -7.61 -4.37
C LEU A 208 -18.32 -7.70 -3.94
N LEU A 209 -17.45 -8.20 -4.82
CA LEU A 209 -16.02 -8.35 -4.54
C LEU A 209 -15.30 -7.00 -4.44
N CYS A 210 -15.61 -6.06 -5.33
CA CYS A 210 -15.09 -4.70 -5.26
C CYS A 210 -15.53 -4.01 -3.95
N GLY A 211 -16.80 -4.13 -3.57
CA GLY A 211 -17.32 -3.58 -2.32
C GLY A 211 -16.63 -4.17 -1.09
N LEU A 212 -16.45 -5.51 -1.05
CA LEU A 212 -15.72 -6.17 0.03
C LEU A 212 -14.26 -5.68 0.11
N LYS A 213 -13.59 -5.54 -1.04
CA LYS A 213 -12.21 -5.03 -1.09
C LYS A 213 -12.12 -3.61 -0.54
N THR A 214 -13.00 -2.70 -0.97
CA THR A 214 -13.01 -1.31 -0.49
C THR A 214 -13.22 -1.23 1.02
N LEU A 215 -14.12 -2.03 1.59
CA LEU A 215 -14.39 -2.05 3.03
C LEU A 215 -13.17 -2.52 3.83
N VAL A 216 -12.49 -3.56 3.36
CA VAL A 216 -11.32 -4.11 4.05
C VAL A 216 -10.13 -3.16 3.94
N ASP A 217 -9.87 -2.58 2.76
CA ASP A 217 -8.81 -1.61 2.55
C ASP A 217 -9.00 -0.35 3.41
N LEU A 218 -10.24 0.14 3.54
CA LEU A 218 -10.58 1.26 4.43
C LEU A 218 -10.37 0.91 5.90
N GLY A 219 -10.81 -0.27 6.33
CA GLY A 219 -10.62 -0.76 7.69
C GLY A 219 -9.15 -0.85 8.09
N PHE A 220 -8.28 -1.29 7.17
CA PHE A 220 -6.85 -1.35 7.41
C PHE A 220 -6.17 0.01 7.39
N HIS A 221 -6.54 0.90 6.47
CA HIS A 221 -6.03 2.28 6.46
C HIS A 221 -6.32 3.00 7.79
N LEU A 222 -7.51 2.81 8.34
CA LEU A 222 -7.89 3.34 9.65
C LEU A 222 -7.11 2.68 10.80
N ARG A 223 -6.82 1.37 10.73
CA ARG A 223 -6.02 0.65 11.73
C ARG A 223 -4.54 1.00 11.70
N GLU A 224 -3.97 1.19 10.50
CA GLU A 224 -2.56 1.56 10.31
C GLU A 224 -2.25 2.95 10.89
N HIS A 225 -3.27 3.80 11.02
CA HIS A 225 -3.15 5.14 11.62
C HIS A 225 -3.82 5.31 12.99
N ARG A 226 -4.50 4.28 13.51
CA ARG A 226 -4.97 4.22 14.91
C ARG A 226 -3.82 3.80 15.83
N SER A 227 -2.84 4.70 15.96
CA SER A 227 -1.93 4.80 17.10
C SER A 227 -1.19 6.13 17.01
N SER A 228 -1.86 7.18 17.44
CA SER A 228 -1.20 8.34 18.02
C SER A 228 -2.08 8.76 19.19
N PRO A 229 -1.73 8.38 20.43
CA PRO A 229 -2.17 9.17 21.56
C PRO A 229 -1.80 10.64 21.28
N PRO A 230 -2.66 11.60 21.62
CA PRO A 230 -2.23 13.00 21.67
C PRO A 230 -0.91 13.07 22.44
N ALA A 231 0.08 13.78 21.90
CA ALA A 231 1.19 14.19 22.72
C ALA A 231 0.60 15.05 23.85
N ASP A 232 0.66 14.54 25.06
CA ASP A 232 0.17 15.24 26.25
C ASP A 232 0.98 16.54 26.36
N PRO A 233 0.35 17.72 26.24
CA PRO A 233 1.08 18.98 26.14
C PRO A 233 1.40 19.55 27.52
N VAL A 234 1.88 18.75 28.49
CA VAL A 234 2.42 19.28 29.76
C VAL A 234 3.45 18.31 30.36
N ALA A 235 4.70 18.41 29.91
CA ALA A 235 5.87 18.02 30.71
C ALA A 235 7.09 18.88 30.30
N LEU A 236 6.89 20.20 30.29
CA LEU A 236 7.93 21.21 30.49
C LEU A 236 7.76 21.62 31.96
N GLU A 237 8.68 21.58 32.91
CA GLU A 237 10.15 21.54 32.98
C GLU A 237 10.55 21.08 34.40
N PRO A 238 11.82 20.69 34.62
CA PRO A 238 12.39 20.56 35.96
C PRO A 238 12.68 21.95 36.54
N ARG A 239 11.96 22.36 37.59
CA ARG A 239 12.38 23.49 38.43
C ARG A 239 13.36 23.03 39.48
N SER A 240 14.65 23.18 39.18
CA SER A 240 15.69 23.37 40.17
C SER A 240 15.38 24.63 41.00
N GLY A 241 15.10 24.46 42.29
CA GLY A 241 15.05 25.55 43.26
C GLY A 241 16.38 25.65 44.01
N PRO A 242 16.96 26.85 44.20
CA PRO A 242 18.18 27.01 44.98
C PRO A 242 17.88 26.98 46.49
N GLY A 243 18.68 26.20 47.22
CA GLY A 243 19.04 26.29 48.64
C GLY A 243 18.01 26.73 49.69
N GLN A 244 17.75 25.85 50.67
CA GLN A 244 17.60 26.27 52.07
C GLN A 244 18.37 25.31 53.00
N ARG A 245 19.28 25.94 53.75
CA ARG A 245 20.03 25.61 54.98
C ARG A 245 19.87 24.23 55.61
#